data_AF-F0YM01-F1
#
_entry.id   AF-F0YM01-F1
#
_cell.length_a   1.000
_cell.length_b   1.000
_cell.length_c   1.000
_cell.angle_alpha   90.00
_cell.angle_beta   90.00
_cell.angle_gamma   90.00
#
_symmetry.space_group_name_H-M   'P 1'
#
loop_
_entity.id
_entity.type
_entity.pdbx_description
1 polymer ?
#
loop_
_entity_poly.entity_id
_entity_poly.type
_entity_poly.pdbx_seq_one_letter_code
_entity_poly.pdbx_strand_id
1 'polypeptide(L)' 'YDALGVDREMPQEDLKRVYRALAKEHHPDRRRDSGAAMTRINEAYAVLQDPAARRHYDR' A
#
# COMPACT_ATOMS: atom_id res chain seq x y z
N TYR A 1 -3.81 4.46 -5.32
CA TYR A 1 -3.25 5.60 -4.57
C TYR A 1 -4.02 5.83 -3.26
N ASP A 2 -5.34 6.01 -3.30
CA ASP A 2 -6.18 6.19 -2.11
C ASP A 2 -6.07 5.11 -1.03
N ALA A 3 -5.98 3.83 -1.43
CA ALA A 3 -5.86 2.72 -0.49
C ALA A 3 -4.60 2.80 0.41
N LEU A 4 -3.54 3.48 -0.05
CA LEU A 4 -2.33 3.74 0.73
C LEU A 4 -2.25 5.22 1.18
N GLY A 5 -3.17 6.09 0.75
CA GLY A 5 -3.10 7.53 1.00
C GLY A 5 -1.84 8.20 0.42
N VAL A 6 -1.31 7.68 -0.69
CA VAL A 6 -0.06 8.17 -1.31
C VAL A 6 -0.32 8.86 -2.64
N ASP A 7 0.54 9.83 -2.97
CA ASP A 7 0.51 10.52 -4.25
C ASP A 7 1.01 9.64 -5.40
N ARG A 8 0.56 9.91 -6.63
CA ARG A 8 1.05 9.21 -7.83
C ARG A 8 2.51 9.49 -8.12
N GLU A 9 3.05 10.62 -7.66
CA GLU A 9 4.45 10.99 -7.87
C GLU A 9 5.34 10.50 -6.74
N MET A 10 4.77 9.80 -5.74
CA MET A 10 5.52 9.34 -4.58
C MET A 10 6.65 8.37 -4.98
N PRO A 11 7.89 8.61 -4.52
CA PRO A 11 9.03 7.73 -4.73
C PRO A 11 8.77 6.32 -4.18
N GLN A 12 9.39 5.31 -4.78
CA GLN A 12 9.30 3.91 -4.33
C GLN A 12 9.78 3.72 -2.88
N GLU A 13 10.79 4.49 -2.46
CA GLU A 13 11.31 4.43 -1.09
C GLU A 13 10.28 4.92 -0.07
N ASP A 14 9.56 5.99 -0.39
CA ASP A 14 8.50 6.54 0.46
C ASP A 14 7.26 5.66 0.45
N LEU A 15 6.89 5.09 -0.71
CA LEU A 15 5.82 4.08 -0.81
C LEU A 15 6.07 2.91 0.15
N LYS A 16 7.31 2.42 0.21
CA LYS A 16 7.70 1.33 1.11
C LYS A 16 7.63 1.74 2.58
N ARG A 17 7.95 2.99 2.92
CA ARG A 17 7.80 3.54 4.29
C ARG A 17 6.32 3.62 4.69
N VAL A 18 5.47 4.17 3.82
CA VAL A 18 4.03 4.29 4.07
C VAL A 18 3.37 2.93 4.22
N TYR A 19 3.66 1.98 3.32
CA TYR A 19 3.19 0.61 3.44
C TYR A 19 3.55 -0.01 4.79
N ARG A 20 4.79 0.13 5.25
CA ARG A 20 5.23 -0.40 6.55
C ARG A 20 4.50 0.25 7.73
N ALA A 21 4.21 1.55 7.65
CA ALA A 21 3.45 2.25 8.67
C ALA A 21 2.01 1.74 8.74
N LEU A 22 1.33 1.68 7.59
CA LEU A 22 -0.04 1.19 7.47
C LEU A 22 -0.18 -0.28 7.87
N ALA A 23 0.77 -1.13 7.44
CA ALA A 23 0.81 -2.54 7.82
C ALA A 23 0.97 -2.71 9.33
N LYS A 24 1.72 -1.83 10.00
CA LYS A 24 1.91 -1.84 11.45
C LYS A 24 0.68 -1.36 12.22
N GLU A 25 -0.09 -0.46 11.63
CA GLU A 25 -1.33 0.12 12.17
C GLU A 25 -2.53 -0.83 12.00
N HIS A 26 -2.65 -1.45 10.83
CA HIS A 26 -3.74 -2.34 10.46
C HIS A 26 -3.43 -3.84 10.64
N HIS A 27 -2.30 -4.17 11.29
CA HIS A 27 -1.92 -5.56 11.50
C HIS A 27 -3.02 -6.32 12.28
N PRO A 28 -3.44 -7.50 11.82
CA PRO A 28 -4.51 -8.28 12.48
C PRO A 28 -4.18 -8.62 13.94
N ASP A 29 -2.90 -8.83 14.29
CA ASP A 29 -2.47 -9.04 15.69
C ASP A 29 -2.78 -7.85 16.60
N ARG A 30 -2.85 -6.63 16.07
CA ARG A 30 -3.12 -5.42 16.85
C ARG A 30 -4.57 -4.97 16.78
N ARG A 31 -5.24 -5.24 15.67
CA ARG A 31 -6.66 -4.92 15.46
C ARG A 31 -7.35 -6.07 14.75
N ARG A 32 -8.19 -6.78 15.50
CA ARG A 32 -8.93 -7.97 15.04
C ARG A 32 -9.85 -7.71 13.83
N ASP A 33 -10.32 -6.47 13.66
CA ASP A 33 -11.22 -6.08 12.56
C ASP A 33 -10.51 -5.43 11.35
N SER A 34 -9.17 -5.40 11.35
CA SER A 34 -8.40 -4.72 10.30
C SER A 34 -8.04 -5.59 9.10
N GLY A 35 -8.50 -6.85 9.05
CA GLY A 35 -8.18 -7.78 7.96
C GLY A 35 -8.52 -7.24 6.57
N ALA A 36 -9.72 -6.66 6.40
CA ALA A 36 -10.14 -6.08 5.12
C ALA A 36 -9.32 -4.84 4.71
N ALA A 37 -8.89 -4.03 5.69
CA ALA A 37 -8.02 -2.89 5.43
C ALA A 37 -6.61 -3.36 5.02
N MET A 38 -6.07 -4.35 5.73
CA MET A 38 -4.76 -4.94 5.45
C MET A 38 -4.71 -5.57 4.06
N THR A 39 -5.76 -6.28 3.64
CA THR A 39 -5.84 -6.84 2.28
C THR A 39 -5.75 -5.74 1.23
N ARG A 40 -6.51 -4.64 1.36
CA ARG A 40 -6.45 -3.53 0.40
C ARG A 40 -5.07 -2.86 0.35
N ILE A 41 -4.43 -2.69 1.51
CA ILE A 41 -3.08 -2.13 1.61
C ILE A 41 -2.08 -3.03 0.87
N ASN A 42 -2.17 -4.34 1.06
CA ASN A 42 -1.30 -5.32 0.41
C ASN A 42 -1.50 -5.35 -1.10
N GLU A 43 -2.75 -5.36 -1.59
CA GLU A 43 -3.08 -5.34 -3.01
C GLU A 43 -2.58 -4.07 -3.69
N ALA A 44 -2.83 -2.91 -3.08
CA ALA A 44 -2.36 -1.64 -3.61
C ALA A 44 -0.83 -1.58 -3.67
N TYR A 45 -0.14 -2.02 -2.61
CA TYR A 45 1.31 -2.10 -2.60
C TYR A 45 1.86 -3.10 -3.63
N ALA A 46 1.18 -4.23 -3.84
CA ALA A 46 1.60 -5.23 -4.83
C ALA A 46 1.67 -4.67 -6.25
N VAL A 47 0.71 -3.82 -6.63
CA VAL A 47 0.70 -3.14 -7.94
C VAL A 47 1.73 -1.99 -7.97
N LEU A 48 1.79 -1.18 -6.91
CA LEU A 48 2.59 0.03 -6.92
C LEU A 48 4.09 -0.21 -6.70
N GLN A 49 4.48 -1.30 -6.05
CA GLN A 49 5.89 -1.63 -5.81
C GLN A 49 6.65 -2.04 -7.07
N ASP A 50 5.93 -2.60 -8.07
CA ASP A 50 6.53 -2.97 -9.33
C ASP A 50 6.42 -1.79 -10.31
N PRO A 51 7.55 -1.20 -10.75
CA PRO A 51 7.53 -0.10 -11.70
C PRO A 51 6.87 -0.44 -13.05
N ALA A 52 6.85 -1.70 -13.46
CA ALA A 52 6.19 -2.16 -14.68
C ALA A 52 4.67 -2.24 -14.47
N ALA A 53 4.22 -2.88 -13.38
CA ALA A 53 2.81 -2.95 -13.02
C ALA A 53 2.21 -1.57 -12.73
N ARG A 54 2.93 -0.70 -12.01
CA ARG A 54 2.55 0.70 -11.77
C ARG A 54 2.38 1.48 -13.07
N ARG A 55 3.34 1.35 -14.01
CA ARG A 55 3.22 1.99 -15.34
C ARG A 55 2.07 1.45 -16.17
N HIS A 56 1.70 0.18 -16.00
CA HIS A 56 0.52 -0.38 -16.64
C HIS A 56 -0.77 0.16 -15.99
N TYR A 57 -0.79 0.29 -14.67
CA TYR A 57 -1.91 0.84 -13.93
C TYR A 57 -2.12 2.34 -14.20
N ASP A 58 -1.04 3.09 -14.39
CA ASP A 58 -1.06 4.54 -14.65
C ASP A 58 -1.34 4.90 -16.14
N ARG A 59 -1.42 3.92 -17.04
CA ARG A 59 -1.71 4.10 -18.48
C ARG A 59 -3.21 4.02 -18.75
#